data_AF-A0A7Z0BQ52-F1
#
_entry.id   AF-A0A7Z0BQ52-F1
#
_cell.length_a   1.000
_cell.length_b   1.000
_cell.length_c   1.000
_cell.angle_alpha   90.00
_cell.angle_beta   90.00
_cell.angle_gamma   90.00
#
_symmetry.space_group_name_H-M   'P 1'
#
loop_
_entity.id
_entity.type
_entity.pdbx_description
1 polymer ?
#
loop_
_entity_poly.entity_id
_entity_poly.type
_entity_poly.pdbx_seq_one_letter_code
_entity_poly.pdbx_strand_id
1 'polypeptide(L)' 'MFNDDYTPMDFVVEILETFFNLNREVATRIMLTVHTEGRAVCGLYTRDIAETKATQVNQYARESQHPLLCEIEKDG' A
#
# COMPACT_ATOMS: atom_id res chain seq x y z
N MET A 1 3.59 -1.09 -3.47
CA MET A 1 2.51 -2.00 -3.04
C MET A 1 2.15 -2.90 -4.21
N PHE A 2 1.97 -4.20 -3.95
CA PHE A 2 1.70 -5.22 -4.96
C PHE A 2 0.26 -5.70 -4.91
N ASN A 3 -0.25 -6.10 -6.07
CA ASN A 3 -1.56 -6.69 -6.22
C ASN A 3 -1.59 -8.12 -5.68
N ASP A 4 -2.79 -8.55 -5.29
CA ASP A 4 -3.16 -9.93 -5.02
C ASP A 4 -4.67 -10.12 -5.25
N ASP A 5 -5.14 -11.36 -5.34
CA ASP A 5 -6.52 -11.67 -5.69
C ASP A 5 -7.49 -11.73 -4.49
N TYR A 6 -7.02 -11.48 -3.26
CA TYR A 6 -7.77 -11.75 -2.03
C TYR A 6 -8.01 -10.51 -1.15
N THR A 7 -7.14 -9.50 -1.24
CA THR A 7 -7.26 -8.27 -0.46
C THR A 7 -8.38 -7.39 -1.04
N PRO A 8 -9.41 -7.01 -0.24
CA PRO A 8 -10.48 -6.14 -0.70
C PRO A 8 -9.98 -4.76 -1.16
N MET A 9 -10.55 -4.24 -2.25
CA MET A 9 -10.21 -2.90 -2.76
C MET A 9 -10.35 -1.81 -1.70
N ASP A 10 -11.46 -1.81 -0.95
CA ASP A 10 -11.69 -0.80 0.10
C ASP A 10 -10.65 -0.85 1.22
N PHE A 11 -10.12 -2.04 1.53
CA PHE A 11 -9.05 -2.20 2.51
C PHE A 11 -7.73 -1.59 2.01
N VAL A 12 -7.42 -1.75 0.72
CA VAL A 12 -6.26 -1.09 0.11
C VAL A 12 -6.40 0.43 0.17
N VAL A 13 -7.60 0.96 -0.11
CA VAL A 13 -7.84 2.42 0.00
C VAL A 13 -7.69 2.89 1.46
N GLU A 14 -8.22 2.15 2.44
CA GLU A 14 -8.05 2.46 3.87
C GLU A 14 -6.57 2.52 4.28
N ILE A 15 -5.76 1.58 3.81
CA ILE A 15 -4.30 1.58 4.06
C ILE A 15 -3.64 2.83 3.49
N LEU A 16 -4.01 3.21 2.27
CA LEU A 16 -3.47 4.37 1.59
C LEU A 16 -3.86 5.67 2.30
N GLU A 17 -5.09 5.76 2.82
CA GLU A 17 -5.55 6.89 3.63
C GLU A 17 -4.82 6.95 4.99
N THR A 18 -4.71 5.81 5.68
CA THR A 18 -4.22 5.73 7.06
C THR A 18 -2.71 5.84 7.18
N PHE A 19 -1.97 5.07 6.37
CA PHE A 19 -0.51 4.96 6.50
C PHE A 19 0.26 5.87 5.55
N PHE A 20 -0.37 6.35 4.48
CA PHE A 20 0.27 7.24 3.49
C PHE A 20 -0.34 8.65 3.47
N ASN A 21 -1.33 8.91 4.34
CA ASN A 21 -1.99 10.21 4.47
C ASN A 21 -2.55 10.73 3.14
N LEU A 22 -2.98 9.82 2.27
CA LEU A 22 -3.61 10.17 1.01
C LEU A 22 -5.08 10.49 1.24
N ASN A 23 -5.63 11.42 0.47
CA ASN A 23 -7.08 11.58 0.43
C ASN A 23 -7.72 10.41 -0.34
N ARG A 24 -9.02 10.19 -0.13
CA ARG A 24 -9.80 9.11 -0.75
C ARG A 24 -9.65 9.03 -2.27
N GLU A 25 -9.64 10.17 -2.95
CA GLU A 25 -9.57 10.24 -4.41
C GLU A 25 -8.23 9.70 -4.92
N VAL A 26 -7.12 10.19 -4.36
CA VAL A 26 -5.77 9.74 -4.71
C VAL A 26 -5.57 8.27 -4.31
N ALA A 27 -6.02 7.89 -3.12
CA ALA A 27 -5.95 6.52 -2.63
C ALA A 27 -6.69 5.54 -3.54
N THR A 28 -7.90 5.91 -4.00
CA THR A 28 -8.68 5.10 -4.95
C THR A 28 -7.96 4.94 -6.29
N ARG A 29 -7.34 6.02 -6.80
CA ARG A 29 -6.57 5.95 -8.05
C ARG A 29 -5.37 5.01 -7.93
N ILE A 30 -4.60 5.11 -6.84
CA ILE A 30 -3.45 4.24 -6.61
C ILE A 30 -3.91 2.78 -6.45
N MET A 31 -4.98 2.54 -5.69
CA MET A 31 -5.56 1.20 -5.56
C MET A 31 -5.93 0.61 -6.92
N LEU A 32 -6.60 1.38 -7.78
CA LEU A 32 -6.93 0.93 -9.14
C LEU A 32 -5.66 0.62 -9.95
N THR A 33 -4.63 1.45 -9.86
CA THR A 33 -3.32 1.18 -10.49
C THR A 33 -2.71 -0.13 -9.99
N VAL A 34 -2.73 -0.40 -8.67
CA VAL A 34 -2.27 -1.68 -8.11
C VAL A 34 -3.06 -2.83 -8.75
N HIS A 35 -4.38 -2.73 -8.78
CA HIS A 35 -5.25 -3.77 -9.33
C HIS A 35 -5.00 -4.05 -10.82
N THR A 36 -4.84 -3.00 -11.64
CA THR A 36 -4.75 -3.16 -13.10
C THR A 36 -3.32 -3.37 -13.60
N GLU A 37 -2.31 -2.84 -12.91
CA GLU A 37 -0.91 -2.85 -13.34
C GLU A 37 -0.04 -3.79 -12.48
N GLY A 38 -0.62 -4.42 -11.47
CA GLY A 38 0.05 -5.38 -10.57
C GLY A 38 0.85 -4.73 -9.44
N ARG A 39 1.20 -3.45 -9.54
CA ARG A 39 1.85 -2.68 -8.47
C ARG A 39 1.70 -1.17 -8.66
N ALA A 40 1.86 -0.42 -7.57
CA ALA A 40 1.98 1.04 -7.60
C ALA A 40 2.90 1.57 -6.49
N VAL A 41 3.43 2.78 -6.71
CA VAL A 41 4.17 3.55 -5.70
C VAL A 41 3.19 4.29 -4.79
N CYS A 42 3.24 4.03 -3.49
CA CYS A 42 2.37 4.67 -2.50
C CYS A 42 2.94 5.99 -1.96
N GLY A 43 4.25 6.21 -2.09
CA GLY A 43 4.93 7.43 -1.67
C GLY A 43 6.45 7.28 -1.68
N LEU A 44 7.16 8.40 -1.66
CA LEU A 44 8.62 8.48 -1.62
C LEU A 44 9.06 9.01 -0.25
N TYR A 45 9.97 8.30 0.40
CA TYR A 45 10.43 8.61 1.76
C TYR A 45 11.92 8.32 1.90
N THR A 46 12.53 8.80 2.99
CA THR A 46 13.84 8.27 3.42
C THR A 46 13.72 6.78 3.74
N ARG A 47 14.84 6.06 3.64
CA ARG A 47 14.89 4.60 3.83
C ARG A 47 14.20 4.16 5.14
N ASP A 48 14.56 4.77 6.26
CA ASP A 48 14.05 4.37 7.58
C ASP A 48 12.53 4.57 7.69
N ILE A 49 12.01 5.65 7.10
CA ILE A 49 10.56 5.93 7.08
C ILE A 49 9.85 4.95 6.15
N ALA A 50 10.42 4.64 4.99
CA ALA A 50 9.88 3.67 4.05
C ALA A 50 9.82 2.26 4.67
N GLU A 51 10.90 1.83 5.33
CA GLU A 51 10.97 0.55 6.06
C GLU A 51 9.89 0.47 7.14
N THR A 52 9.77 1.51 7.97
CA THR A 52 8.77 1.58 9.03
C THR A 52 7.35 1.48 8.49
N LYS A 53 7.02 2.25 7.44
CA LYS A 53 5.69 2.22 6.81
C LYS A 53 5.38 0.86 6.20
N ALA A 54 6.33 0.25 5.49
CA ALA A 54 6.15 -1.07 4.91
C ALA A 54 5.87 -2.13 5.99
N THR A 55 6.62 -2.11 7.10
CA THR A 55 6.38 -3.00 8.25
C THR A 55 4.98 -2.80 8.85
N GLN A 56 4.57 -1.54 9.09
CA GLN A 56 3.25 -1.23 9.66
C GLN A 56 2.11 -1.73 8.76
N VAL A 57 2.19 -1.47 7.46
CA VAL A 57 1.18 -1.90 6.47
C VAL A 57 1.10 -3.42 6.41
N ASN A 58 2.23 -4.12 6.31
CA ASN A 58 2.25 -5.58 6.22
C ASN A 58 1.73 -6.24 7.50
N GLN A 59 2.06 -5.68 8.66
CA GLN A 59 1.54 -6.16 9.94
C GLN A 59 0.02 -5.98 10.01
N TYR A 60 -0.48 -4.80 9.66
CA TYR A 60 -1.91 -4.50 9.68
C TYR A 60 -2.71 -5.37 8.69
N ALA A 61 -2.19 -5.59 7.48
CA ALA A 61 -2.76 -6.52 6.51
C ALA A 61 -2.85 -7.94 7.08
N ARG A 62 -1.76 -8.44 7.70
CA ARG A 62 -1.74 -9.77 8.32
C ARG A 62 -2.73 -9.90 9.47
N GLU A 63 -2.81 -8.89 10.35
CA GLU A 63 -3.78 -8.86 11.46
C GLU A 63 -5.22 -8.85 10.96
N SER A 64 -5.45 -8.22 9.80
CA SER A 64 -6.74 -8.18 9.09
C SER A 64 -6.99 -9.39 8.19
N GLN A 65 -6.11 -10.41 8.23
CA GLN A 65 -6.21 -11.64 7.43
C GLN A 65 -6.16 -11.42 5.90
N HIS A 66 -5.45 -10.39 5.45
CA HIS A 66 -5.22 -10.08 4.04
C HIS A 66 -3.76 -10.36 3.64
N PRO A 67 -3.50 -10.95 2.46
CA PRO A 67 -2.14 -11.27 2.01
C PRO A 67 -1.42 -10.08 1.35
N LEU A 68 -1.97 -8.86 1.45
CA LEU A 68 -1.40 -7.65 0.85
C LEU A 68 0.08 -7.46 1.19
N LEU A 69 0.88 -7.14 0.17
CA LEU A 69 2.32 -6.91 0.32
C LEU A 69 2.71 -5.47 -0.03
N CYS A 70 3.40 -4.82 0.91
CA CYS A 70 4.07 -3.54 0.77
C CYS A 70 5.59 -3.71 0.92
N GLU A 71 6.35 -3.33 -0.11
CA GLU A 71 7.81 -3.35 -0.09
C GLU A 71 8.39 -1.96 -0.36
N ILE A 72 9.68 -1.81 -0.08
CA ILE A 72 10.48 -0.62 -0.40
C ILE A 72 11.33 -0.92 -1.64
N GLU A 73 11.50 0.07 -2.49
CA GLU A 73 12.41 0.04 -3.63
C GLU A 73 13.26 1.33 -3.57
N LYS A 74 14.52 1.26 -4.03
CA LYS A 74 15.32 2.49 -4.18
C LYS A 74 14.76 3.29 -5.35
N ASP A 75 14.61 4.60 -5.15
CA ASP A 75 14.32 5.51 -6.26
C ASP A 75 15.53 5.55 -7.20
N GLY A 76 15.24 5.49 -8.51
CA GLY A 76 16.23 5.25 -9.58
C GLY A 76 17.13 6.42 -9.89
#